data_AF-A0A0R1KWM6-F1
#
_entry.id   AF-A0A0R1KWM6-F1
#
_cell.length_a   1.000
_cell.length_b   1.000
_cell.length_c   1.000
_cell.angle_alpha   90.00
_cell.angle_beta   90.00
_cell.angle_gamma   90.00
#
_symmetry.space_group_name_H-M   'P 1'
#
loop_
_entity.id
_entity.type
_entity.pdbx_description
1 polymer ?
#
loop_
_entity_poly.entity_id
_entity_poly.type
_entity_poly.pdbx_seq_one_letter_code
_entity_poly.pdbx_strand_id
1 'polypeptide(L)'
;MHLSTIEKRNYLIGFSFIIIMVASATLLNDMEIILPEIGALTAGTWIYQNGGWINQPLKIFLAPSGTAIIGFLINQLAIGYAQKVLLGLLLMLILLRVLHSNLAPSFATGLLPIIINATHWSFIVAILLFTLVLTTGVFIQGSYKETTPSSIIKKHHMLIFAIMALIWVGAVWFFGFSQMAAIPPVMVVFFEVLQKPQYSWKMAIKHFIALVGAASIGVLVHTFISSWLISAIIALPLVFVLLQLLKIKLPAAFAFPLLALVLPTSMFHMLPLTAVLATTFFLGSIVILKKYIAPLKVENDSQI
;
A
#
# COMPACT_ATOMS: atom_id res chain seq x y z
N MET A 1 -26.98 4.60 -2.86
CA MET A 1 -25.73 4.06 -3.42
C MET A 1 -26.02 2.67 -3.97
N HIS A 2 -26.01 2.48 -5.29
CA HIS A 2 -26.38 1.19 -5.89
C HIS A 2 -25.11 0.43 -6.28
N LEU A 3 -24.68 -0.50 -5.42
CA LEU A 3 -23.71 -1.53 -5.79
C LEU A 3 -24.42 -2.64 -6.55
N SER A 4 -23.78 -3.18 -7.58
CA SER A 4 -24.24 -4.40 -8.24
C SER A 4 -24.17 -5.60 -7.30
N THR A 5 -24.92 -6.67 -7.60
CA THR A 5 -24.89 -7.92 -6.81
C THR A 5 -23.47 -8.52 -6.77
N ILE A 6 -22.73 -8.43 -7.87
CA ILE A 6 -21.35 -8.91 -7.98
C ILE A 6 -20.43 -8.09 -7.08
N GLU A 7 -20.53 -6.77 -7.09
CA GLU A 7 -19.71 -5.91 -6.23
C GLU A 7 -20.00 -6.17 -4.75
N LYS A 8 -21.27 -6.30 -4.35
CA LYS A 8 -21.64 -6.64 -2.97
C LYS A 8 -21.02 -7.97 -2.53
N ARG A 9 -21.12 -9.00 -3.37
CA ARG A 9 -20.49 -10.31 -3.13
C ARG A 9 -18.98 -10.18 -2.96
N ASN A 10 -18.31 -9.47 -3.86
CA ASN A 10 -16.87 -9.31 -3.82
C ASN A 10 -16.41 -8.55 -2.56
N TYR A 11 -17.13 -7.51 -2.14
CA TYR A 11 -16.87 -6.83 -0.86
C TYR A 11 -17.05 -7.76 0.34
N LEU A 12 -18.14 -8.54 0.39
CA LEU A 12 -18.38 -9.48 1.49
C LEU A 12 -17.27 -10.53 1.59
N ILE A 13 -16.90 -11.16 0.48
CA ILE A 13 -15.83 -12.15 0.45
C ILE A 13 -14.49 -11.52 0.84
N GLY A 14 -14.16 -10.35 0.27
CA GLY A 14 -12.92 -9.66 0.56
C GLY A 14 -12.79 -9.22 2.02
N PHE A 15 -13.84 -8.62 2.58
CA PHE A 15 -13.83 -8.23 4.00
C PHE A 15 -13.78 -9.45 4.92
N SER A 16 -14.53 -10.51 4.61
CA SER A 16 -14.44 -11.76 5.39
C SER A 16 -13.01 -12.28 5.43
N PHE A 17 -12.29 -12.26 4.30
CA PHE A 17 -10.90 -12.69 4.23
C PHE A 17 -9.96 -11.82 5.09
N ILE A 18 -10.11 -10.49 5.05
CA ILE A 18 -9.33 -9.58 5.91
C ILE A 18 -9.65 -9.82 7.39
N ILE A 19 -10.93 -10.02 7.73
CA ILE A 19 -11.35 -10.30 9.11
C ILE A 19 -10.81 -11.65 9.60
N ILE A 20 -10.76 -12.68 8.74
CA ILE A 20 -10.13 -13.97 9.08
C ILE A 20 -8.65 -13.78 9.41
N MET A 21 -7.92 -12.94 8.67
CA MET A 21 -6.53 -12.62 9.00
C MET A 21 -6.40 -12.01 10.39
N VAL A 22 -7.21 -10.98 10.69
CA VAL A 22 -7.18 -10.30 12.01
C VAL A 22 -7.65 -11.22 13.14
N ALA A 23 -8.63 -12.08 12.88
CA ALA A 23 -9.09 -13.09 13.83
C ALA A 23 -7.99 -14.11 14.11
N SER A 24 -7.27 -14.57 13.08
CA SER A 24 -6.14 -15.51 13.23
C SER A 24 -5.03 -14.91 14.10
N ALA A 25 -4.68 -13.64 13.85
CA ALA A 25 -3.73 -12.90 14.69
C ALA A 25 -4.20 -12.78 16.15
N THR A 26 -5.49 -12.53 16.36
CA THR A 26 -6.09 -12.42 17.69
C THR A 26 -6.08 -13.76 18.44
N LEU A 27 -6.41 -14.87 17.76
CA LEU A 27 -6.43 -16.21 18.34
C LEU A 27 -5.02 -16.73 18.67
N LEU A 28 -4.04 -16.42 17.82
CA LEU A 28 -2.64 -16.80 18.01
C LEU A 28 -1.88 -15.81 18.91
N ASN A 29 -2.53 -14.70 19.30
CA ASN A 29 -1.94 -13.61 20.06
C ASN A 29 -0.64 -13.08 19.43
N ASP A 30 -0.62 -12.97 18.10
CA ASP A 30 0.53 -12.55 17.32
C ASP A 30 0.14 -11.44 16.34
N MET A 31 0.57 -10.22 16.67
CA MET A 31 0.29 -9.01 15.89
C MET A 31 0.99 -9.03 14.53
N GLU A 32 2.11 -9.74 14.36
CA GLU A 32 2.86 -9.79 13.10
C GLU A 32 2.08 -10.49 11.97
N ILE A 33 0.98 -11.18 12.30
CA ILE A 33 0.03 -11.80 11.35
C ILE A 33 -0.95 -10.77 10.77
N ILE A 34 -1.16 -9.62 11.41
CA ILE A 34 -2.00 -8.55 10.85
C ILE A 34 -1.17 -7.82 9.78
N LEU A 35 -1.55 -8.02 8.53
CA LEU A 35 -0.80 -7.52 7.38
C LEU A 35 -1.65 -6.46 6.65
N PRO A 36 -1.44 -5.16 6.89
CA PRO A 36 -2.17 -4.07 6.24
C PRO A 36 -2.22 -4.19 4.72
N GLU A 37 -1.13 -4.67 4.16
CA GLU A 37 -0.96 -4.95 2.75
C GLU A 37 -2.01 -5.94 2.20
N ILE A 38 -2.36 -6.98 2.96
CA ILE A 38 -3.39 -7.94 2.54
C ILE A 38 -4.74 -7.23 2.40
N GLY A 39 -5.02 -6.20 3.20
CA GLY A 39 -6.18 -5.33 3.01
C GLY A 39 -6.18 -4.64 1.65
N ALA A 40 -5.05 -4.04 1.26
CA ALA A 40 -4.91 -3.39 -0.04
C ALA A 40 -4.95 -4.39 -1.21
N LEU A 41 -4.23 -5.50 -1.12
CA LEU A 41 -4.24 -6.55 -2.15
C LEU A 41 -5.62 -7.16 -2.32
N THR A 42 -6.33 -7.47 -1.23
CA THR A 42 -7.70 -7.99 -1.28
C THR A 42 -8.64 -7.00 -1.97
N ALA A 43 -8.56 -5.73 -1.59
CA ALA A 43 -9.37 -4.69 -2.21
C ALA A 43 -9.06 -4.52 -3.70
N GLY A 44 -7.78 -4.51 -4.09
CA GLY A 44 -7.41 -4.34 -5.49
C GLY A 44 -7.69 -5.57 -6.36
N THR A 45 -7.49 -6.78 -5.83
CA THR A 45 -7.57 -8.02 -6.61
C THR A 45 -8.97 -8.64 -6.58
N TRP A 46 -9.56 -8.85 -5.41
CA TRP A 46 -10.85 -9.54 -5.27
C TRP A 46 -12.04 -8.58 -5.33
N ILE A 47 -11.92 -7.39 -4.73
CA ILE A 47 -13.04 -6.43 -4.67
C ILE A 47 -13.15 -5.65 -5.99
N TYR A 48 -12.06 -4.99 -6.38
CA TYR A 48 -12.04 -4.11 -7.55
C TYR A 48 -11.61 -4.77 -8.84
N GLN A 49 -11.02 -5.98 -8.77
CA GLN A 49 -10.51 -6.71 -9.93
C GLN A 49 -9.65 -5.81 -10.84
N ASN A 50 -8.70 -5.12 -10.23
CA ASN A 50 -7.79 -4.22 -10.94
C ASN A 50 -6.99 -5.01 -11.98
N GLY A 51 -7.31 -4.80 -13.26
CA GLY A 51 -6.70 -5.51 -14.38
C GLY A 51 -5.18 -5.40 -14.41
N GLY A 52 -4.62 -4.27 -13.98
CA GLY A 52 -3.18 -4.09 -13.92
C GLY A 52 -2.47 -5.00 -12.91
N TRP A 53 -3.20 -5.55 -11.93
CA TRP A 53 -2.67 -6.45 -10.89
C TRP A 53 -3.05 -7.90 -11.16
N ILE A 54 -4.33 -8.15 -11.49
CA ILE A 54 -4.82 -9.52 -11.64
C ILE A 54 -4.34 -10.19 -12.93
N ASN A 55 -3.94 -9.43 -13.96
CA ASN A 55 -3.47 -9.98 -15.24
C ASN A 55 -2.31 -10.98 -15.09
N GLN A 56 -1.50 -10.85 -14.04
CA GLN A 56 -0.38 -11.75 -13.77
C GLN A 56 -0.51 -12.33 -12.36
N PRO A 57 -1.43 -13.28 -12.15
CA PRO A 57 -1.82 -13.73 -10.81
C PRO A 57 -0.63 -14.21 -9.97
N LEU A 58 0.34 -14.91 -10.56
CA LEU A 58 1.53 -15.39 -9.85
C LEU A 58 2.34 -14.26 -9.18
N LYS A 59 2.32 -13.05 -9.73
CA LYS A 59 3.03 -11.90 -9.15
C LYS A 59 2.38 -11.39 -7.86
N ILE A 60 1.10 -11.69 -7.64
CA ILE A 60 0.38 -11.40 -6.38
C ILE A 60 0.99 -12.20 -5.22
N PHE A 61 1.52 -13.39 -5.50
CA PHE A 61 2.29 -14.18 -4.54
C PHE A 61 3.77 -13.77 -4.54
N LEU A 62 4.44 -13.82 -5.69
CA LEU A 62 5.90 -13.69 -5.76
C LEU A 62 6.43 -12.33 -5.30
N ALA A 63 5.78 -11.23 -5.71
CA ALA A 63 6.30 -9.90 -5.42
C ALA A 63 6.19 -9.54 -3.92
N PRO A 64 5.02 -9.65 -3.27
CA PRO A 64 4.91 -9.43 -1.82
C PRO A 64 5.78 -10.40 -1.00
N SER A 65 5.87 -11.67 -1.42
CA SER A 65 6.69 -12.66 -0.71
C SER A 65 8.18 -12.30 -0.75
N GLY A 66 8.69 -11.93 -1.91
CA GLY A 66 10.10 -11.52 -2.03
C GLY A 66 10.39 -10.22 -1.29
N THR A 67 9.49 -9.24 -1.33
CA THR A 67 9.68 -7.99 -0.59
C THR A 67 9.55 -8.19 0.92
N ALA A 68 8.69 -9.09 1.40
CA ALA A 68 8.62 -9.48 2.82
C ALA A 68 9.95 -10.02 3.31
N ILE A 69 10.57 -10.95 2.57
CA ILE A 69 11.87 -11.53 2.94
C ILE A 69 12.94 -10.45 2.97
N ILE A 70 13.02 -9.58 1.95
CA ILE A 70 13.95 -8.45 1.91
C ILE A 70 13.77 -7.56 3.15
N GLY A 71 12.53 -7.15 3.42
CA GLY A 71 12.19 -6.29 4.54
C GLY A 71 12.57 -6.89 5.89
N PHE A 72 12.23 -8.15 6.09
CA PHE A 72 12.50 -8.90 7.32
C PHE A 72 14.01 -9.03 7.56
N LEU A 73 14.78 -9.40 6.53
CA LEU A 73 16.24 -9.52 6.66
C LEU A 73 16.93 -8.16 6.91
N ILE A 74 16.49 -7.10 6.24
CA ILE A 74 16.99 -5.75 6.50
C ILE A 74 16.66 -5.30 7.92
N ASN A 75 15.48 -5.69 8.45
CA ASN A 75 15.11 -5.35 9.80
C ASN A 75 16.11 -5.89 10.84
N GLN A 76 16.77 -7.02 10.56
CA GLN A 76 17.78 -7.61 11.45
C GLN A 76 19.14 -6.92 11.40
N LEU A 77 19.38 -6.00 10.46
CA LEU A 77 20.65 -5.29 10.36
C LEU A 77 20.80 -4.26 11.49
N ALA A 78 22.01 -4.16 12.05
CA ALA A 78 22.38 -3.17 13.07
C ALA A 78 22.68 -1.78 12.46
N ILE A 79 21.74 -1.26 11.66
CA ILE A 79 21.81 0.07 11.03
C ILE A 79 20.60 0.91 11.45
N GLY A 80 20.69 2.23 11.29
CA GLY A 80 19.60 3.13 11.67
C GLY A 80 18.33 2.95 10.83
N TYR A 81 17.19 3.37 11.37
CA TYR A 81 15.87 3.18 10.76
C TYR A 81 15.76 3.79 9.36
N ALA A 82 16.23 5.02 9.18
CA ALA A 82 16.22 5.69 7.87
C ALA A 82 17.05 4.92 6.83
N GLN A 83 18.22 4.38 7.23
CA GLN A 83 19.04 3.54 6.36
C GLN A 83 18.33 2.22 6.00
N LYS A 84 17.66 1.57 6.96
CA LYS A 84 16.83 0.37 6.70
C LYS A 84 15.77 0.65 5.64
N VAL A 85 15.02 1.75 5.79
CA VAL A 85 13.96 2.14 4.84
C VAL A 85 14.53 2.39 3.44
N LEU A 86 15.63 3.16 3.33
CA LEU A 86 16.25 3.45 2.03
C LEU A 86 16.80 2.21 1.34
N LEU A 87 17.55 1.38 2.07
CA LEU A 87 18.08 0.11 1.56
C LEU A 87 16.94 -0.83 1.15
N GLY A 88 15.89 -0.90 1.97
CA GLY A 88 14.70 -1.70 1.70
C GLY A 88 14.02 -1.27 0.40
N LEU A 89 13.70 0.01 0.26
CA LEU A 89 13.10 0.56 -0.95
C LEU A 89 13.95 0.27 -2.19
N LEU A 90 15.28 0.42 -2.10
CA LEU A 90 16.20 0.13 -3.19
C LEU A 90 16.13 -1.35 -3.62
N LEU A 91 16.24 -2.28 -2.67
CA LEU A 91 16.19 -3.72 -2.97
C LEU A 91 14.80 -4.16 -3.47
N MET A 92 13.72 -3.58 -2.93
CA MET A 92 12.35 -3.82 -3.40
C MET A 92 12.16 -3.33 -4.85
N LEU A 93 12.70 -2.16 -5.19
CA LEU A 93 12.69 -1.66 -6.58
C LEU A 93 13.44 -2.62 -7.51
N ILE A 94 14.60 -3.12 -7.10
CA ILE A 94 15.37 -4.09 -7.89
C ILE A 94 14.56 -5.36 -8.10
N LEU A 95 13.98 -5.93 -7.03
CA LEU A 95 13.15 -7.13 -7.11
C LEU A 95 11.95 -6.93 -8.05
N LEU A 96 11.19 -5.85 -7.89
CA LEU A 96 10.03 -5.56 -8.73
C LEU A 96 10.42 -5.37 -10.20
N ARG A 97 11.61 -4.82 -10.46
CA ARG A 97 12.16 -4.74 -11.81
C ARG A 97 12.50 -6.10 -12.39
N VAL A 98 13.17 -6.96 -11.63
CA VAL A 98 13.50 -8.34 -12.07
C VAL A 98 12.22 -9.14 -12.35
N LEU A 99 11.23 -9.03 -11.46
CA LEU A 99 9.94 -9.66 -11.63
C LEU A 99 9.07 -8.99 -12.70
N HIS A 100 9.47 -7.84 -13.26
CA HIS A 100 8.64 -7.02 -14.14
C HIS A 100 7.24 -6.76 -13.54
N SER A 101 7.17 -6.52 -12.23
CA SER A 101 5.92 -6.40 -11.47
C SER A 101 5.62 -4.96 -11.11
N ASN A 102 4.46 -4.46 -11.53
CA ASN A 102 3.93 -3.14 -11.19
C ASN A 102 3.10 -3.14 -9.89
N LEU A 103 3.13 -4.23 -9.13
CA LEU A 103 2.33 -4.41 -7.92
C LEU A 103 2.85 -3.50 -6.81
N ALA A 104 2.43 -2.24 -6.86
CA ALA A 104 2.77 -1.19 -5.89
C ALA A 104 2.62 -1.65 -4.43
N PRO A 105 1.55 -2.39 -4.06
CA PRO A 105 1.38 -2.91 -2.70
C PRO A 105 2.60 -3.67 -2.15
N SER A 106 3.41 -4.34 -3.00
CA SER A 106 4.62 -5.05 -2.54
C SER A 106 5.65 -4.18 -1.81
N PHE A 107 5.68 -2.86 -2.04
CA PHE A 107 6.49 -1.96 -1.21
C PHE A 107 6.03 -1.95 0.24
N ALA A 108 4.71 -1.96 0.47
CA ALA A 108 4.16 -2.01 1.81
C ALA A 108 4.45 -3.32 2.52
N THR A 109 4.42 -4.43 1.80
CA THR A 109 4.84 -5.71 2.35
C THR A 109 6.26 -5.68 2.90
N GLY A 110 7.20 -5.14 2.13
CA GLY A 110 8.61 -5.14 2.53
C GLY A 110 8.97 -4.05 3.54
N LEU A 111 8.24 -2.93 3.57
CA LEU A 111 8.47 -1.89 4.58
C LEU A 111 7.89 -2.25 5.94
N LEU A 112 6.79 -3.03 5.97
CA LEU A 112 6.09 -3.39 7.19
C LEU A 112 7.00 -4.01 8.29
N PRO A 113 7.84 -5.04 8.02
CA PRO A 113 8.68 -5.63 9.05
C PRO A 113 9.74 -4.66 9.60
N ILE A 114 10.14 -3.66 8.82
CA ILE A 114 11.03 -2.58 9.28
C ILE A 114 10.27 -1.63 10.21
N ILE A 115 9.02 -1.29 9.87
CA ILE A 115 8.17 -0.36 10.62
C ILE A 115 7.80 -0.93 12.00
N ILE A 116 7.34 -2.19 12.03
CA ILE A 116 6.89 -2.83 13.28
C ILE A 116 8.03 -3.52 14.03
N ASN A 117 9.25 -3.45 13.49
CA ASN A 117 10.41 -4.19 13.99
C ASN A 117 10.12 -5.69 14.16
N ALA A 118 9.61 -6.33 13.10
CA ALA A 118 9.22 -7.74 13.11
C ALA A 118 10.43 -8.65 13.38
N THR A 119 10.23 -9.63 14.26
CA THR A 119 11.27 -10.60 14.65
C THR A 119 10.83 -12.04 14.50
N HIS A 120 9.52 -12.31 14.43
CA HIS A 120 9.00 -13.65 14.35
C HIS A 120 8.83 -14.11 12.90
N TRP A 121 9.11 -15.39 12.66
CA TRP A 121 8.91 -16.00 11.34
C TRP A 121 7.42 -16.11 10.96
N SER A 122 6.51 -15.94 11.92
CA SER A 122 5.07 -15.86 11.69
C SER A 122 4.72 -14.78 10.68
N PHE A 123 5.42 -13.65 10.67
CA PHE A 123 5.29 -12.60 9.67
C PHE A 123 5.45 -13.14 8.23
N ILE A 124 6.53 -13.88 7.98
CA ILE A 124 6.83 -14.45 6.66
C ILE A 124 5.80 -15.51 6.30
N VAL A 125 5.50 -16.42 7.22
CA VAL A 125 4.52 -17.50 7.00
C VAL A 125 3.13 -16.92 6.69
N ALA A 126 2.69 -15.89 7.41
CA ALA A 126 1.43 -15.21 7.18
C ALA A 126 1.39 -14.57 5.77
N ILE A 127 2.44 -13.84 5.37
CA ILE A 127 2.51 -13.26 4.03
C ILE A 127 2.41 -14.35 2.95
N LEU A 128 3.22 -15.41 3.06
CA LEU A 128 3.19 -16.50 2.08
C LEU A 128 1.79 -17.13 2.00
N LEU A 129 1.17 -17.42 3.13
CA LEU A 129 -0.15 -18.04 3.20
C LEU A 129 -1.25 -17.14 2.61
N PHE A 130 -1.38 -15.90 3.09
CA PHE A 130 -2.45 -15.01 2.63
C PHE A 130 -2.29 -14.60 1.17
N THR A 131 -1.07 -14.37 0.69
CA THR A 131 -0.84 -14.05 -0.73
C THR A 131 -1.04 -15.25 -1.65
N LEU A 132 -0.77 -16.46 -1.18
CA LEU A 132 -1.10 -17.70 -1.91
C LEU A 132 -2.62 -17.88 -2.02
N VAL A 133 -3.35 -17.65 -0.93
CA VAL A 133 -4.83 -17.70 -0.94
C VAL A 133 -5.38 -16.64 -1.89
N LEU A 134 -4.88 -15.40 -1.84
CA LEU A 134 -5.27 -14.33 -2.77
C LEU A 134 -5.07 -14.72 -4.23
N THR A 135 -3.88 -15.25 -4.54
CA THR A 135 -3.52 -15.70 -5.88
C THR A 135 -4.44 -16.82 -6.37
N THR A 136 -4.72 -17.80 -5.49
CA THR A 136 -5.66 -18.90 -5.78
C THR A 136 -7.07 -18.36 -6.03
N GLY A 137 -7.54 -17.40 -5.22
CA GLY A 137 -8.84 -16.76 -5.43
C GLY A 137 -8.93 -16.01 -6.77
N VAL A 138 -7.85 -15.36 -7.21
CA VAL A 138 -7.80 -14.72 -8.54
C VAL A 138 -7.88 -15.77 -9.65
N PHE A 139 -7.21 -16.91 -9.51
CA PHE A 139 -7.33 -18.01 -10.48
C PHE A 139 -8.75 -18.56 -10.57
N ILE A 140 -9.41 -18.77 -9.42
CA ILE A 140 -10.80 -19.25 -9.35
C ILE A 140 -11.78 -18.26 -9.97
N GLN A 141 -11.61 -16.96 -9.73
CA GLN A 141 -12.47 -15.92 -10.31
C GLN A 141 -12.36 -15.82 -11.83
N GLY A 142 -11.20 -16.16 -12.42
CA GLY A 142 -11.01 -16.23 -13.87
C GLY A 142 -10.95 -14.87 -14.59
N SER A 143 -11.35 -13.76 -13.95
CA SER A 143 -11.41 -12.42 -14.55
C SER A 143 -10.07 -11.94 -15.14
N TYR A 144 -8.94 -12.46 -14.66
CA TYR A 144 -7.62 -12.09 -15.19
C TYR A 144 -7.48 -12.36 -16.69
N LYS A 145 -8.21 -13.34 -17.23
CA LYS A 145 -8.20 -13.69 -18.67
C LYS A 145 -8.77 -12.59 -19.56
N GLU A 146 -9.64 -11.75 -19.01
CA GLU A 146 -10.32 -10.66 -19.74
C GLU A 146 -9.54 -9.33 -19.64
N THR A 147 -8.40 -9.34 -18.94
CA THR A 147 -7.64 -8.12 -18.66
C THR A 147 -6.47 -7.98 -19.61
N THR A 148 -6.17 -6.73 -19.98
CA THR A 148 -4.97 -6.44 -20.76
C THR A 148 -3.73 -6.45 -19.88
N PRO A 149 -2.59 -6.94 -20.40
CA PRO A 149 -1.32 -6.85 -19.68
C PRO A 149 -1.01 -5.40 -19.29
N SER A 150 -0.65 -5.20 -18.02
CA SER A 150 -0.18 -3.89 -17.60
C SER A 150 1.09 -3.51 -18.34
N SER A 151 1.26 -2.21 -18.61
CA SER A 151 2.48 -1.71 -19.22
C SER A 151 3.69 -1.98 -18.32
N ILE A 152 4.80 -2.34 -18.95
CA ILE A 152 6.07 -2.57 -18.25
C ILE A 152 6.48 -1.28 -17.53
N ILE A 153 6.93 -1.40 -16.27
CA ILE A 153 7.38 -0.25 -15.49
C ILE A 153 8.53 0.45 -16.24
N LYS A 154 8.33 1.73 -16.56
CA LYS A 154 9.38 2.55 -17.17
C LYS A 154 10.47 2.83 -16.15
N LYS A 155 11.75 2.61 -16.52
CA LYS A 155 12.93 2.90 -15.67
C LYS A 155 12.91 4.33 -15.10
N HIS A 156 12.44 5.29 -15.89
CA HIS A 156 12.31 6.68 -15.46
C HIS A 156 11.34 6.86 -14.28
N HIS A 157 10.21 6.15 -14.26
CA HIS A 157 9.28 6.20 -13.13
C HIS A 157 9.91 5.60 -11.86
N MET A 158 10.66 4.50 -11.98
CA MET A 158 11.38 3.94 -10.84
C MET A 158 12.42 4.92 -10.28
N LEU A 159 13.11 5.63 -11.15
CA LEU A 159 14.09 6.64 -10.75
C LEU A 159 13.41 7.82 -10.04
N ILE A 160 12.32 8.37 -10.57
CA ILE A 160 11.55 9.42 -9.90
C ILE A 160 11.08 8.95 -8.53
N PHE A 161 10.55 7.72 -8.44
CA PHE A 161 10.11 7.16 -7.17
C PHE A 161 11.26 7.07 -6.16
N ALA A 162 12.42 6.55 -6.57
CA ALA A 162 13.59 6.45 -5.72
C ALA A 162 14.09 7.83 -5.24
N ILE A 163 14.16 8.83 -6.13
CA ILE A 163 14.60 10.18 -5.78
C ILE A 163 13.61 10.84 -4.81
N MET A 164 12.30 10.75 -5.08
CA MET A 164 11.29 11.33 -4.19
C MET A 164 11.28 10.64 -2.82
N ALA A 165 11.44 9.32 -2.79
CA ALA A 165 11.58 8.59 -1.54
C ALA A 165 12.86 9.00 -0.78
N LEU A 166 13.99 9.16 -1.47
CA LEU A 166 15.23 9.62 -0.86
C LEU A 166 15.09 11.01 -0.26
N ILE A 167 14.46 11.95 -0.98
CA ILE A 167 14.20 13.31 -0.49
C ILE A 167 13.29 13.27 0.74
N TRP A 168 12.19 12.51 0.68
CA TRP A 168 11.27 12.37 1.81
C TRP A 168 11.98 11.82 3.05
N VAL A 169 12.61 10.65 2.93
CA VAL A 169 13.29 9.97 4.03
C VAL A 169 14.43 10.82 4.58
N GLY A 170 15.23 11.45 3.71
CA GLY A 170 16.29 12.35 4.10
C GLY A 170 15.78 13.57 4.87
N ALA A 171 14.67 14.18 4.43
CA ALA A 171 14.06 15.31 5.11
C ALA A 171 13.56 14.92 6.51
N VAL A 172 12.76 13.85 6.64
CA VAL A 172 12.26 13.46 7.97
C VAL A 172 13.37 12.97 8.90
N TRP A 173 14.44 12.38 8.36
CA TRP A 173 15.63 12.02 9.13
C TRP A 173 16.34 13.28 9.66
N PHE A 174 16.56 14.28 8.79
CA PHE A 174 17.19 15.55 9.17
C PHE A 174 16.41 16.31 10.26
N PHE A 175 15.08 16.30 10.18
CA PHE A 175 14.22 16.92 11.20
C PHE A 175 14.00 16.07 12.46
N GLY A 176 14.69 14.93 12.60
CA GLY A 176 14.58 14.05 13.78
C GLY A 176 13.31 13.18 13.83
N PHE A 177 12.47 13.23 12.80
CA PHE A 177 11.23 12.46 12.68
C PHE A 177 11.43 11.15 11.92
N SER A 178 12.54 10.46 12.15
CA SER A 178 12.94 9.25 11.40
C SER A 178 11.82 8.21 11.27
N GLN A 179 10.98 8.06 12.31
CA GLN A 179 9.86 7.12 12.34
C GLN A 179 8.84 7.38 11.21
N MET A 180 8.73 8.62 10.73
CA MET A 180 7.86 9.03 9.62
C MET A 180 8.39 8.65 8.23
N ALA A 181 9.58 8.06 8.14
CA ALA A 181 10.23 7.74 6.87
C ALA A 181 9.42 6.79 5.99
N ALA A 182 8.62 5.91 6.58
CA ALA A 182 7.82 4.95 5.84
C ALA A 182 6.33 5.07 6.19
N ILE A 183 5.53 5.51 5.22
CA ILE A 183 4.07 5.34 5.23
C ILE A 183 3.70 4.53 4.01
N PRO A 184 3.63 3.21 4.15
CA PRO A 184 3.50 2.38 2.97
C PRO A 184 2.27 2.65 2.11
N PRO A 185 1.05 2.84 2.66
CA PRO A 185 -0.12 3.14 1.84
C PRO A 185 0.05 4.38 0.95
N VAL A 186 0.76 5.42 1.41
CA VAL A 186 1.00 6.63 0.61
C VAL A 186 2.01 6.35 -0.51
N MET A 187 3.10 5.63 -0.20
CA MET A 187 4.11 5.25 -1.19
C MET A 187 3.51 4.36 -2.29
N VAL A 188 2.62 3.43 -1.92
CA VAL A 188 1.86 2.58 -2.86
C VAL A 188 1.07 3.44 -3.83
N VAL A 189 0.25 4.37 -3.33
CA VAL A 189 -0.56 5.26 -4.19
C VAL A 189 0.33 6.16 -5.05
N PHE A 190 1.42 6.67 -4.50
CA PHE A 190 2.37 7.48 -5.27
C PHE A 190 2.95 6.69 -6.44
N PHE A 191 3.41 5.45 -6.21
CA PHE A 191 3.94 4.59 -7.27
C PHE A 191 2.88 4.22 -8.32
N GLU A 192 1.63 3.97 -7.92
CA GLU A 192 0.51 3.75 -8.86
C GLU A 192 0.23 4.98 -9.72
N VAL A 193 0.13 6.15 -9.10
CA VAL A 193 -0.21 7.40 -9.80
C VAL A 193 0.91 7.83 -10.74
N LEU A 194 2.17 7.56 -10.40
CA LEU A 194 3.33 7.85 -11.25
C LEU A 194 3.22 7.17 -12.62
N GLN A 195 2.68 5.97 -12.64
CA GLN A 195 2.51 5.17 -13.86
C GLN A 195 1.30 5.59 -14.71
N LYS A 196 0.35 6.36 -14.16
CA LYS A 196 -0.82 6.84 -14.93
C LYS A 196 -0.40 7.96 -15.88
N PRO A 197 -0.88 8.01 -17.13
CA PRO A 197 -0.49 9.07 -18.07
C PRO A 197 -0.88 10.46 -17.57
N GLN A 198 -2.09 10.59 -17.01
CA GLN A 198 -2.63 11.84 -16.49
C GLN A 198 -3.02 11.71 -15.02
N TYR A 199 -2.86 12.81 -14.27
CA TYR A 199 -3.32 12.91 -12.89
C TYR A 199 -3.74 14.36 -12.58
N SER A 200 -5.02 14.54 -12.27
CA SER A 200 -5.61 15.87 -12.04
C SER A 200 -5.60 16.27 -10.57
N TRP A 201 -5.59 17.58 -10.30
CA TRP A 201 -5.74 18.13 -8.95
C TRP A 201 -6.98 17.61 -8.23
N LYS A 202 -8.11 17.47 -8.95
CA LYS A 202 -9.35 16.91 -8.39
C LYS A 202 -9.14 15.49 -7.86
N MET A 203 -8.36 14.67 -8.57
CA MET A 203 -8.05 13.31 -8.13
C MET A 203 -7.05 13.29 -6.98
N ALA A 204 -6.07 14.20 -6.99
CA ALA A 204 -5.12 14.38 -5.88
C ALA A 204 -5.82 14.73 -4.57
N ILE A 205 -6.78 15.66 -4.60
CA ILE A 205 -7.57 16.03 -3.41
C ILE A 205 -8.39 14.83 -2.92
N LYS A 206 -9.02 14.05 -3.82
CA LYS A 206 -9.77 12.86 -3.41
C LYS A 206 -8.89 11.80 -2.78
N HIS A 207 -7.70 11.52 -3.35
CA HIS A 207 -6.74 10.61 -2.75
C HIS A 207 -6.23 11.14 -1.40
N PHE A 208 -6.00 12.44 -1.29
CA PHE A 208 -5.62 13.08 -0.02
C PHE A 208 -6.67 12.83 1.06
N ILE A 209 -7.94 13.18 0.79
CA ILE A 209 -9.03 12.98 1.75
C ILE A 209 -9.20 11.50 2.09
N ALA A 210 -9.07 10.60 1.11
CA ALA A 210 -9.19 9.17 1.33
C ALA A 210 -8.08 8.59 2.22
N LEU A 211 -6.82 8.93 1.96
CA LEU A 211 -5.66 8.40 2.69
C LEU A 211 -5.59 8.97 4.11
N VAL A 212 -5.74 10.29 4.25
CA VAL A 212 -5.77 10.95 5.57
C VAL A 212 -7.01 10.51 6.36
N GLY A 213 -8.19 10.47 5.71
CA GLY A 213 -9.41 10.01 6.36
C GLY A 213 -9.35 8.56 6.82
N ALA A 214 -8.79 7.66 6.01
CA ALA A 214 -8.62 6.25 6.39
C ALA A 214 -7.62 6.09 7.55
N ALA A 215 -6.53 6.85 7.55
CA ALA A 215 -5.58 6.91 8.67
C ALA A 215 -6.27 7.38 9.96
N SER A 216 -7.02 8.49 9.90
CA SER A 216 -7.77 9.02 11.04
C SER A 216 -8.83 8.06 11.55
N ILE A 217 -9.58 7.40 10.67
CA ILE A 217 -10.55 6.35 11.05
C ILE A 217 -9.85 5.24 11.82
N GLY A 218 -8.71 4.75 11.31
CA GLY A 218 -7.91 3.71 11.97
C GLY A 218 -7.50 4.08 13.38
N VAL A 219 -6.89 5.26 13.55
CA VAL A 219 -6.43 5.74 14.86
C VAL A 219 -7.60 5.98 15.82
N LEU A 220 -8.67 6.63 15.36
CA LEU A 220 -9.84 6.91 16.21
C LEU A 220 -10.49 5.62 16.69
N VAL A 221 -10.79 4.69 15.79
CA VAL A 221 -11.44 3.42 16.15
C VAL A 221 -10.56 2.62 17.12
N HIS A 222 -9.25 2.52 16.87
CA HIS A 222 -8.36 1.76 17.73
C HIS A 222 -8.12 2.43 19.10
N THR A 223 -8.29 3.75 19.19
CA THR A 223 -8.22 4.46 20.48
C THR A 223 -9.42 4.14 21.38
N PHE A 224 -10.62 4.01 20.81
CA PHE A 224 -11.84 3.70 21.58
C PHE A 224 -12.09 2.19 21.76
N ILE A 225 -11.52 1.35 20.89
CA ILE A 225 -11.74 -0.10 20.87
C ILE A 225 -10.40 -0.81 20.98
N SER A 226 -10.17 -1.50 22.10
CA SER A 226 -8.91 -2.20 22.37
C SER A 226 -8.73 -3.50 21.58
N SER A 227 -9.82 -4.14 21.15
CA SER A 227 -9.76 -5.42 20.42
C SER A 227 -9.43 -5.21 18.93
N TRP A 228 -8.33 -5.80 18.45
CA TRP A 228 -7.92 -5.75 17.04
C TRP A 228 -9.04 -6.17 16.09
N LEU A 229 -9.73 -7.27 16.40
CA LEU A 229 -10.80 -7.82 15.60
C LEU A 229 -11.99 -6.86 15.50
N ILE A 230 -12.46 -6.34 16.64
CA ILE A 230 -13.60 -5.41 16.66
C ILE A 230 -13.23 -4.09 15.96
N SER A 231 -12.00 -3.58 16.16
CA SER A 231 -11.52 -2.40 15.45
C SER A 231 -11.54 -2.60 13.94
N ALA A 232 -11.09 -3.76 13.43
CA ALA A 232 -11.12 -4.06 12.00
C ALA A 232 -12.56 -4.17 11.45
N ILE A 233 -13.47 -4.84 12.18
CA ILE A 233 -14.88 -4.99 11.81
C ILE A 233 -15.58 -3.63 11.69
N ILE A 234 -15.20 -2.64 12.52
CA ILE A 234 -15.78 -1.29 12.48
C ILE A 234 -15.08 -0.42 11.43
N ALA A 235 -13.74 -0.41 11.41
CA ALA A 235 -12.97 0.52 10.59
C ALA A 235 -13.06 0.23 9.08
N LEU A 236 -13.11 -1.05 8.66
CA LEU A 236 -13.18 -1.41 7.24
C LEU A 236 -14.48 -0.90 6.57
N PRO A 237 -15.69 -1.10 7.15
CA PRO A 237 -16.92 -0.46 6.65
C PRO A 237 -16.85 1.06 6.62
N LEU A 238 -16.25 1.71 7.64
CA LEU A 238 -16.13 3.17 7.65
C LEU A 238 -15.24 3.69 6.51
N VAL A 239 -14.10 3.03 6.26
CA VAL A 239 -13.23 3.34 5.11
C VAL A 239 -13.96 3.07 3.79
N PHE A 240 -14.74 2.00 3.70
CA PHE A 240 -15.59 1.76 2.54
C PHE A 240 -16.56 2.92 2.31
N VAL A 241 -17.29 3.36 3.34
CA VAL A 241 -18.22 4.51 3.26
C VAL A 241 -17.48 5.78 2.84
N LEU A 242 -16.28 6.03 3.37
CA LEU A 242 -15.45 7.17 2.96
C LEU A 242 -15.12 7.15 1.45
N LEU A 243 -14.62 6.02 0.94
CA LEU A 243 -14.28 5.87 -0.48
C LEU A 243 -15.51 5.99 -1.38
N GLN A 244 -16.63 5.48 -0.90
CA GLN A 244 -17.94 5.57 -1.52
C GLN A 244 -18.42 7.02 -1.64
N LEU A 245 -18.31 7.83 -0.58
CA LEU A 245 -18.63 9.27 -0.60
C LEU A 245 -17.73 10.03 -1.59
N LEU A 246 -16.46 9.66 -1.66
CA LEU A 246 -15.49 10.26 -2.59
C LEU A 246 -15.65 9.77 -4.04
N LYS A 247 -16.42 8.69 -4.25
CA LYS A 247 -16.64 8.02 -5.55
C LYS A 247 -15.31 7.61 -6.21
N ILE A 248 -14.42 6.96 -5.45
CA ILE A 248 -13.14 6.45 -5.95
C ILE A 248 -12.91 5.01 -5.50
N LYS A 249 -12.10 4.28 -6.26
CA LYS A 249 -11.58 2.95 -5.90
C LYS A 249 -10.10 3.11 -5.56
N LEU A 250 -9.77 3.03 -4.27
CA LEU A 250 -8.41 3.21 -3.77
C LEU A 250 -8.04 2.07 -2.81
N PRO A 251 -7.46 0.96 -3.32
CA PRO A 251 -7.16 -0.22 -2.50
C PRO A 251 -6.33 0.10 -1.26
N ALA A 252 -5.29 0.93 -1.42
CA ALA A 252 -4.38 1.32 -0.35
C ALA A 252 -5.07 1.96 0.87
N ALA A 253 -6.26 2.55 0.70
CA ALA A 253 -6.99 3.12 1.84
C ALA A 253 -7.43 2.06 2.86
N PHE A 254 -7.71 0.82 2.43
CA PHE A 254 -8.06 -0.27 3.36
C PHE A 254 -6.87 -0.79 4.16
N ALA A 255 -5.63 -0.46 3.78
CA ALA A 255 -4.45 -0.81 4.57
C ALA A 255 -4.29 0.10 5.81
N PHE A 256 -4.70 1.37 5.74
CA PHE A 256 -4.54 2.30 6.86
C PHE A 256 -5.17 1.88 8.19
N PRO A 257 -6.45 1.45 8.24
CA PRO A 257 -7.04 1.04 9.52
C PRO A 257 -6.35 -0.19 10.10
N LEU A 258 -5.86 -1.10 9.26
CA LEU A 258 -5.09 -2.27 9.69
C LEU A 258 -3.68 -1.87 10.16
N LEU A 259 -3.06 -0.89 9.48
CA LEU A 259 -1.75 -0.35 9.85
C LEU A 259 -1.82 0.26 11.25
N ALA A 260 -2.89 0.97 11.58
CA ALA A 260 -3.10 1.52 12.92
C ALA A 260 -3.12 0.45 14.03
N LEU A 261 -3.50 -0.80 13.73
CA LEU A 261 -3.52 -1.90 14.71
C LEU A 261 -2.13 -2.45 15.03
N VAL A 262 -1.17 -2.28 14.12
CA VAL A 262 0.16 -2.90 14.20
C VAL A 262 1.28 -1.92 14.45
N LEU A 263 0.99 -0.61 14.40
CA LEU A 263 2.01 0.40 14.59
C LEU A 263 2.49 0.45 16.04
N PRO A 264 3.81 0.63 16.27
CA PRO A 264 4.33 0.99 17.58
C PRO A 264 3.68 2.28 18.12
N THR A 265 3.56 2.39 19.44
CA THR A 265 2.88 3.51 20.12
C THR A 265 3.43 4.88 19.72
N SER A 266 4.74 4.99 19.48
CA SER A 266 5.39 6.23 19.06
C SER A 266 4.96 6.69 17.66
N MET A 267 4.59 5.75 16.78
CA MET A 267 4.15 6.00 15.41
C MET A 267 2.62 6.13 15.31
N PHE A 268 1.90 5.42 16.17
CA PHE A 268 0.44 5.33 16.14
C PHE A 268 -0.25 6.70 16.17
N HIS A 269 0.06 7.54 17.17
CA HIS A 269 -0.57 8.86 17.30
C HIS A 269 -0.16 9.85 16.20
N MET A 270 1.03 9.65 15.63
CA MET A 270 1.54 10.49 14.56
C MET A 270 0.96 10.11 13.19
N LEU A 271 0.40 8.91 13.04
CA LEU A 271 -0.05 8.37 11.76
C LEU A 271 -0.91 9.34 10.93
N PRO A 272 -1.93 10.04 11.47
CA PRO A 272 -2.74 10.97 10.67
C PRO A 272 -1.93 12.19 10.20
N LEU A 273 -1.07 12.74 11.07
CA LEU A 273 -0.20 13.86 10.72
C LEU A 273 0.83 13.46 9.67
N THR A 274 1.46 12.31 9.86
CA THR A 274 2.41 11.74 8.91
C THR A 274 1.73 11.48 7.57
N ALA A 275 0.48 10.97 7.57
CA ALA A 275 -0.31 10.80 6.36
C ALA A 275 -0.61 12.13 5.66
N VAL A 276 -0.93 13.20 6.39
CA VAL A 276 -1.09 14.56 5.83
C VAL A 276 0.20 15.02 5.14
N LEU A 277 1.32 14.96 5.84
CA LEU A 277 2.61 15.45 5.34
C LEU A 277 3.09 14.65 4.13
N ALA A 278 3.09 13.32 4.23
CA ALA A 278 3.55 12.45 3.16
C ALA A 278 2.62 12.54 1.94
N THR A 279 1.30 12.55 2.14
CA THR A 279 0.36 12.63 1.02
C THR A 279 0.46 13.98 0.32
N THR A 280 0.63 15.08 1.07
CA THR A 280 0.90 16.41 0.49
C THR A 280 2.19 16.40 -0.31
N PHE A 281 3.27 15.85 0.24
CA PHE A 281 4.56 15.77 -0.45
C PHE A 281 4.48 14.93 -1.73
N PHE A 282 4.07 13.66 -1.64
CA PHE A 282 4.08 12.75 -2.77
C PHE A 282 3.03 13.08 -3.83
N LEU A 283 1.77 13.35 -3.42
CA LEU A 283 0.70 13.66 -4.36
C LEU A 283 0.75 15.11 -4.85
N GLY A 284 1.26 16.05 -4.06
CA GLY A 284 1.53 17.42 -4.53
C GLY A 284 2.63 17.43 -5.59
N SER A 285 3.75 16.77 -5.30
CA SER A 285 4.89 16.69 -6.22
C SER A 285 4.49 16.07 -7.55
N ILE A 286 3.72 14.98 -7.55
CA ILE A 286 3.34 14.33 -8.82
C ILE A 286 2.40 15.17 -9.69
N VAL A 287 1.51 15.95 -9.08
CA VAL A 287 0.65 16.86 -9.85
C VAL A 287 1.49 17.95 -10.51
N ILE A 288 2.47 18.50 -9.78
CA ILE A 288 3.41 19.50 -10.32
C ILE A 288 4.23 18.88 -11.46
N LEU A 289 4.84 17.71 -11.24
CA LEU A 289 5.63 17.00 -12.25
C LEU A 289 4.83 16.74 -13.54
N LYS A 290 3.59 16.24 -13.43
CA LYS A 290 2.77 15.92 -14.60
C LYS A 290 2.19 17.15 -15.29
N LYS A 291 1.90 18.23 -14.57
CA LYS A 291 1.34 19.46 -15.14
C LYS A 291 2.39 20.34 -15.81
N TYR A 292 3.60 20.40 -15.24
CA TYR A 292 4.61 21.38 -15.67
C TYR A 292 5.81 20.74 -16.37
N ILE A 293 6.19 19.49 -16.07
CA ILE A 293 7.44 18.89 -16.61
C ILE A 293 7.17 17.91 -17.76
N ALA A 294 6.08 17.14 -17.71
CA ALA A 294 5.72 16.23 -18.78
C ALA A 294 5.39 16.91 -20.13
N PRO A 295 4.69 18.07 -20.20
CA PRO A 295 4.43 18.75 -21.48
C PRO A 295 5.70 19.34 -22.11
N LEU A 296 6.68 19.80 -21.32
CA LEU A 296 7.93 20.36 -21.82
C LEU A 296 8.80 19.35 -22.60
N LYS A 297 8.63 18.04 -22.34
CA LYS A 297 9.39 16.98 -23.01
C LYS A 297 8.81 16.60 -24.37
N VAL A 298 7.50 16.78 -24.56
CA VAL A 298 6.83 16.51 -25.85
C VAL A 298 7.17 17.60 -26.87
N GLU A 299 7.33 18.85 -26.41
CA GLU A 299 7.65 19.99 -27.27
C GLU A 299 9.09 19.94 -27.81
N ASN A 300 10.05 19.43 -27.00
CA ASN A 300 11.43 19.24 -27.43
C ASN A 300 11.64 18.03 -28.37
N ASP A 301 10.87 16.95 -28.24
CA ASP A 301 10.96 15.79 -29.15
C ASP A 301 10.24 16.04 -30.49
N SER A 302 9.41 17.09 -30.60
CA SER A 302 8.78 17.53 -31.86
C SER A 302 9.62 18.50 -32.70
N GLN A 303 10.84 18.84 -32.25
CA GLN A 303 11.78 19.72 -32.97
C GLN A 303 13.07 19.03 -33.43
N ILE A 304 13.11 17.69 -33.45
CA ILE A 304 14.23 16.89 -33.99
C ILE A 304 13.74 16.01 -35.13
#